data_AF-A0A535LZ67-F1
#
_entry.id   AF-A0A535LZ67-F1
#
_cell.length_a   1.000
_cell.length_b   1.000
_cell.length_c   1.000
_cell.angle_alpha   90.00
_cell.angle_beta   90.00
_cell.angle_gamma   90.00
#
_symmetry.space_group_name_H-M   'P 1'
#
loop_
_entity.id
_entity.type
_entity.pdbx_description
1 polymer ?
#
loop_
_entity_poly.entity_id
_entity_poly.type
_entity_poly.pdbx_seq_one_letter_code
_entity_poly.pdbx_strand_id
1 'polypeptide(L)' 'MARMVKCVKLGRELPGLDKPPFPGELGKRIYENISKQAY' A
#
# COMPACT_ATOMS: atom_id res chain seq x y z
N MET A 1 -3.87 7.72 12.72
CA MET A 1 -4.57 6.47 12.37
C MET A 1 -3.86 5.85 11.18
N ALA A 2 -3.40 4.60 11.30
CA ALA A 2 -2.76 3.93 10.19
C ALA A 2 -3.82 3.65 9.11
N ARG A 3 -3.54 4.09 7.87
CA ARG A 3 -4.36 3.79 6.70
C ARG A 3 -4.41 2.29 6.50
N MET A 4 -5.59 1.68 6.43
CA MET A 4 -5.74 0.25 6.12
C MET A 4 -5.91 0.11 4.60
N VAL A 5 -5.18 -0.82 4.00
CA VAL A 5 -5.28 -1.15 2.57
C VAL A 5 -5.45 -2.66 2.41
N LYS A 6 -6.23 -3.04 1.40
CA LYS A 6 -6.37 -4.44 1.02
C LYS A 6 -5.13 -4.85 0.24
N CYS A 7 -4.21 -5.55 0.91
CA CYS A 7 -2.96 -5.94 0.27
C CYS A 7 -3.21 -7.04 -0.77
N VAL A 8 -2.96 -6.74 -2.05
CA VAL A 8 -3.12 -7.73 -3.13
C VAL A 8 -2.16 -8.92 -2.96
N LYS A 9 -0.99 -8.69 -2.36
CA LYS A 9 0.04 -9.72 -2.14
C LYS A 9 -0.27 -10.66 -0.98
N LEU A 10 -0.96 -10.18 0.06
CA LEU A 10 -1.27 -10.95 1.28
C LEU A 10 -2.75 -11.33 1.40
N GLY A 11 -3.62 -10.77 0.56
CA GLY A 11 -5.05 -11.07 0.53
C GLY A 11 -5.84 -10.58 1.76
N ARG A 12 -5.24 -9.76 2.62
CA ARG A 12 -5.82 -9.26 3.88
C ARG A 12 -5.66 -7.75 4.03
N GLU A 13 -6.52 -7.14 4.82
CA GLU A 13 -6.41 -5.73 5.19
C GLU A 13 -5.26 -5.54 6.17
N LEU A 14 -4.34 -4.67 5.79
CA LEU A 14 -3.13 -4.39 6.54
C LEU A 14 -2.84 -2.90 6.49
N PRO A 15 -1.97 -2.40 7.39
CA PRO A 15 -1.51 -1.02 7.33
C PRO A 15 -0.86 -0.74 5.97
N GLY A 16 -1.40 0.21 5.23
CA GLY A 16 -0.85 0.76 4.00
C GLY A 16 0.43 1.53 4.26
N LEU A 17 1.14 1.85 3.18
CA LEU A 17 2.28 2.75 3.27
C LEU A 17 1.81 4.14 3.75
N ASP A 18 2.69 4.83 4.47
CA ASP A 18 2.49 6.21 4.93
C ASP A 18 2.70 7.23 3.81
N LYS A 19 3.51 6.88 2.81
CA LYS A 19 3.76 7.69 1.61
C LYS A 19 4.01 6.81 0.38
N PRO A 20 3.66 7.29 -0.82
CA PRO A 20 4.02 6.60 -2.05
C PRO A 20 5.55 6.54 -2.19
N PRO A 21 6.13 5.38 -2.53
CA PRO A 21 7.59 5.22 -2.64
C PRO A 21 8.16 5.83 -3.91
N PHE A 22 7.33 5.92 -4.96
CA PHE A 22 7.71 6.47 -6.24
C PHE A 22 6.72 7.57 -6.65
N PRO A 23 7.18 8.66 -7.28
CA PRO A 23 6.29 9.61 -7.95
C PRO A 23 5.71 8.98 -9.22
N GLY A 24 4.47 9.34 -9.55
CA GLY A 24 3.76 8.84 -10.74
C GLY A 24 2.67 7.80 -10.43
N GLU A 25 1.98 7.33 -11.48
CA GLU A 25 0.81 6.46 -11.33
C GLU A 25 1.15 5.09 -10.72
N LEU A 26 2.35 4.56 -11.01
CA LEU A 26 2.82 3.29 -10.44
C LEU A 26 2.95 3.36 -8.92
N GLY A 27 3.55 4.44 -8.40
CA GLY A 27 3.67 4.64 -6.95
C GLY A 27 2.32 4.84 -6.27
N LYS A 28 1.36 5.48 -6.95
CA LYS A 28 -0.02 5.62 -6.47
C LYS A 28 -0.73 4.26 -6.39
N ARG A 29 -0.60 3.43 -7.43
CA ARG A 29 -1.15 2.06 -7.44
C ARG A 29 -0.55 1.19 -6.35
N ILE A 30 0.77 1.26 -6.12
CA ILE A 30 1.45 0.53 -5.04
C ILE A 30 0.95 1.03 -3.70
N TYR A 31 0.88 2.35 -3.51
CA TYR A 31 0.34 2.94 -2.30
C TYR A 31 -1.08 2.45 -2.03
N GLU A 32 -1.94 2.34 -3.05
CA GLU A 32 -3.35 1.90 -2.96
C GLU A 32 -3.55 0.40 -2.73
N ASN A 33 -2.67 -0.45 -3.26
CA ASN A 33 -2.89 -1.90 -3.31
C ASN A 33 -1.87 -2.73 -2.49
N ILE A 34 -0.80 -2.11 -1.99
CA ILE A 34 0.27 -2.78 -1.24
C ILE A 34 0.33 -2.23 0.19
N SER A 35 0.41 -3.17 1.14
CA SER A 35 0.59 -2.85 2.56
C SER A 35 2.06 -2.64 2.91
N LYS A 36 2.32 -1.90 3.99
CA LYS A 36 3.66 -1.66 4.54
C LYS A 36 4.39 -2.95 4.94
N GLN A 37 3.66 -4.05 5.17
CA GLN A 37 4.25 -5.36 5.47
C GLN A 37 4.71 -6.11 4.21
N ALA A 38 4.21 -5.74 3.03
CA ALA A 38 4.39 -6.47 1.78
C ALA A 38 5.28 -5.76 0.74
N TYR A 39 5.51 -4.46 0.96
CA TYR A 39 6.44 -3.60 0.23
C TYR A 39 7.85 -3.76 0.79
#